data_AF-A0A844DMV2-F1
#
_entry.id   AF-A0A844DMV2-F1
#
_cell.length_a   1.000
_cell.length_b   1.000
_cell.length_c   1.000
_cell.angle_alpha   90.00
_cell.angle_beta   90.00
_cell.angle_gamma   90.00
#
_symmetry.space_group_name_H-M   'P 1'
#
loop_
_entity.id
_entity.type
_entity.pdbx_description
1 polymer ?
#
loop_
_entity_poly.entity_id
_entity_poly.type
_entity_poly.pdbx_seq_one_letter_code
_entity_poly.pdbx_strand_id
1 'polypeptide(L)'
;WQSATECPVVFPEGVGVCPWMVPGGADIAMATSELMKTYQAAIWAQHGLFASGPDFDITFGLAHTIEKSAEIYVKVLSMGGGIIRQTITDDDLRAIARDFGVTLNEKFLN
;
A
#
# COMPACT_ATOMS: atom_id res chain seq x y z
N TRP A 1 -1.88 0.26 -5.81
CA TRP A 1 -2.70 1.40 -6.29
C TRP A 1 -3.80 1.02 -7.27
N GLN A 2 -3.57 0.14 -8.24
CA GLN A 2 -4.50 -0.03 -9.36
C GLN A 2 -5.88 -0.66 -9.01
N SER A 3 -6.09 -1.16 -7.79
CA SER A 3 -7.36 -1.78 -7.37
C SER A 3 -8.38 -0.81 -6.78
N ALA A 4 -7.96 0.41 -6.38
CA ALA A 4 -8.86 1.46 -5.92
C ALA A 4 -8.25 2.85 -6.20
N THR A 5 -9.02 3.73 -6.84
CA THR A 5 -8.57 5.02 -7.40
C THR A 5 -7.98 5.97 -6.35
N GLU A 6 -8.42 5.88 -5.09
CA GLU A 6 -7.93 6.73 -3.99
C GLU A 6 -6.55 6.31 -3.46
N CYS A 7 -6.13 5.06 -3.66
CA CYS A 7 -4.87 4.54 -3.15
C CYS A 7 -3.61 5.37 -3.51
N PRO A 8 -3.38 5.82 -4.76
CA PRO A 8 -2.24 6.67 -5.09
C PRO A 8 -2.32 8.07 -4.47
N VAL A 9 -3.49 8.52 -4.02
CA VAL A 9 -3.68 9.79 -3.29
C VAL A 9 -3.42 9.60 -1.79
N VAL A 10 -3.88 8.49 -1.23
CA VAL A 10 -3.81 8.20 0.22
C VAL A 10 -2.41 7.75 0.66
N PHE A 11 -1.70 6.98 -0.17
CA PHE A 11 -0.33 6.51 0.11
C PHE A 11 0.54 6.59 -1.17
N PRO A 12 0.87 7.80 -1.65
CA PRO A 12 1.63 8.02 -2.88
C PRO A 12 3.07 7.48 -2.82
N GLU A 13 3.60 7.27 -1.63
CA GLU A 13 4.93 6.71 -1.37
C GLU A 13 4.97 5.18 -1.56
N GLY A 14 3.82 4.52 -1.47
CA GLY A 14 3.65 3.07 -1.59
C GLY A 14 3.58 2.37 -0.22
N VAL A 15 3.67 1.04 -0.22
CA VAL A 15 3.67 0.23 1.01
C VAL A 15 4.97 -0.56 1.09
N GLY A 16 5.68 -0.45 2.21
CA GLY A 16 6.87 -1.24 2.47
C GLY A 16 6.52 -2.69 2.77
N VAL A 17 7.41 -3.64 2.46
CA VAL A 17 7.21 -5.05 2.79
C VAL A 17 8.45 -5.57 3.52
N CYS A 18 8.26 -5.95 4.77
CA CYS A 18 9.25 -6.66 5.56
C CYS A 18 9.18 -8.16 5.22
N PRO A 19 10.31 -8.83 4.96
CA PRO A 19 10.31 -10.29 4.87
C PRO A 19 9.83 -10.90 6.20
N TRP A 20 9.47 -12.19 6.15
CA TRP A 20 9.07 -12.90 7.37
C TRP A 20 10.21 -12.89 8.39
N MET A 21 9.88 -12.52 9.63
CA MET A 21 10.79 -12.49 10.77
C MET A 21 10.03 -12.88 12.03
N VAL A 22 10.73 -13.33 13.07
CA VAL A 22 10.11 -13.66 14.36
C VAL A 22 9.53 -12.40 15.00
N PRO A 23 8.23 -12.37 15.34
CA PRO A 23 7.59 -11.18 15.91
C PRO A 23 8.03 -10.94 17.36
N GLY A 24 7.92 -9.69 17.81
CA GLY A 24 8.23 -9.29 19.18
C GLY A 24 9.72 -9.10 19.49
N GLY A 25 10.61 -9.31 18.51
CA GLY A 25 12.05 -9.08 18.64
C GLY A 25 12.53 -7.70 18.17
N ALA A 26 13.76 -7.34 18.53
CA ALA A 26 14.38 -6.09 18.11
C ALA A 26 14.64 -6.03 16.59
N ASP A 27 15.04 -7.14 15.97
CA ASP A 27 15.40 -7.18 14.55
C ASP A 27 14.22 -6.82 13.64
N ILE A 28 13.03 -7.38 13.89
CA ILE A 28 11.82 -7.06 13.10
C ILE A 28 11.36 -5.62 13.36
N ALA A 29 11.50 -5.12 14.60
CA ALA A 29 11.20 -3.72 14.91
C ALA A 29 12.11 -2.75 14.14
N MET A 30 13.40 -3.05 14.05
CA MET A 30 14.35 -2.27 13.26
C MET A 30 14.07 -2.36 11.77
N ALA A 31 13.83 -3.55 11.22
CA ALA A 31 13.47 -3.73 9.81
C ALA A 31 12.21 -2.94 9.43
N THR A 32 11.19 -2.97 10.30
CA THR A 32 9.96 -2.18 10.13
C THR A 32 10.24 -0.69 10.18
N SER A 33 11.02 -0.25 11.18
CA SER A 33 11.36 1.17 11.37
C SER A 33 12.12 1.75 10.18
N GLU A 34 13.03 0.99 9.57
CA GLU A 34 13.74 1.43 8.35
C GLU A 34 12.79 1.62 7.16
N LEU A 35 11.82 0.71 6.96
CA LEU A 35 10.78 0.91 5.95
C LEU A 35 9.96 2.16 6.24
N MET A 36 9.59 2.39 7.51
CA MET A 36 8.73 3.50 7.91
C MET A 36 9.37 4.89 7.81
N LYS A 37 10.69 4.98 7.52
CA LYS A 37 11.33 6.24 7.10
C LYS A 37 10.89 6.69 5.71
N THR A 38 10.45 5.74 4.87
CA THR A 38 10.02 5.99 3.49
C THR A 38 8.50 5.85 3.34
N TYR A 39 7.90 4.85 4.00
CA TYR A 39 6.50 4.48 3.84
C TYR A 39 5.68 4.78 5.09
N GLN A 40 4.43 5.24 4.97
CA GLN A 40 3.55 5.38 6.14
C GLN A 40 2.93 4.04 6.55
N ALA A 41 3.03 3.02 5.70
CA ALA A 41 2.57 1.67 5.97
C ALA A 41 3.62 0.59 5.61
N ALA A 42 3.68 -0.46 6.41
CA ALA A 42 4.57 -1.59 6.20
C ALA A 42 3.85 -2.93 6.46
N ILE A 43 3.96 -3.86 5.51
CA ILE A 43 3.45 -5.22 5.63
C ILE A 43 4.52 -6.11 6.24
N TRP A 44 4.13 -6.93 7.21
CA TRP A 44 4.88 -8.11 7.62
C TRP A 44 4.38 -9.31 6.85
N ALA A 45 5.25 -9.90 6.02
CA ALA A 45 4.91 -11.07 5.23
C ALA A 45 4.37 -12.19 6.14
N GLN A 46 3.22 -12.77 5.75
CA GLN A 46 2.48 -13.80 6.49
C GLN A 46 2.03 -13.39 7.91
N HIS A 47 1.90 -12.10 8.22
CA HIS A 47 1.45 -11.65 9.54
C HIS A 47 0.41 -10.53 9.47
N GLY A 48 0.76 -9.33 9.02
CA GLY A 48 -0.15 -8.18 9.14
C GLY A 48 0.41 -6.85 8.62
N LEU A 49 -0.25 -5.76 9.02
CA LEU A 49 0.01 -4.40 8.56
C LEU A 49 0.35 -3.47 9.74
N PHE A 50 1.38 -2.66 9.57
CA PHE A 50 1.66 -1.46 10.36
C PHE A 50 1.27 -0.24 9.55
N ALA A 51 0.67 0.76 10.21
CA ALA A 51 0.32 2.06 9.63
C ALA A 51 0.67 3.17 10.63
N SER A 52 1.04 4.34 10.12
CA SER A 52 1.37 5.54 10.90
C SER A 52 0.75 6.78 10.27
N GLY A 53 0.31 7.70 11.11
CA GLY A 53 -0.30 8.95 10.71
C GLY A 53 -0.32 9.96 11.88
N PRO A 54 -0.68 11.22 11.60
CA PRO A 54 -0.66 12.31 12.58
C PRO A 54 -1.71 12.15 13.69
N ASP A 55 -2.78 11.41 13.43
CA ASP A 55 -3.86 11.14 14.38
C ASP A 55 -4.50 9.77 14.11
N PHE A 56 -5.43 9.37 14.98
CA PHE A 56 -6.09 8.08 14.91
C PHE A 56 -6.89 7.90 13.62
N ASP A 57 -7.68 8.90 13.22
CA ASP A 57 -8.59 8.78 12.08
C ASP A 57 -7.81 8.68 10.77
N ILE A 58 -6.75 9.46 10.61
CA ILE A 58 -5.86 9.38 9.45
C ILE A 58 -5.11 8.05 9.42
N THR A 59 -4.61 7.59 10.57
CA THR A 59 -3.88 6.30 10.64
C THR A 59 -4.80 5.12 10.34
N PHE A 60 -6.00 5.10 10.92
CA PHE A 60 -6.99 4.06 10.67
C PHE A 60 -7.50 4.12 9.23
N GLY A 61 -7.75 5.32 8.70
CA GLY A 61 -8.12 5.54 7.31
C GLY A 61 -7.09 4.97 6.35
N LEU A 62 -5.79 5.24 6.56
CA LEU A 62 -4.70 4.66 5.78
C LEU A 62 -4.74 3.11 5.81
N ALA A 63 -4.80 2.51 6.99
CA ALA A 63 -4.84 1.06 7.13
C ALA A 63 -6.06 0.45 6.44
N HIS A 64 -7.23 1.08 6.59
CA HIS A 64 -8.48 0.62 6.00
C HIS A 64 -8.52 0.77 4.48
N THR A 65 -7.97 1.86 3.92
CA THR A 65 -7.86 2.02 2.45
C THR A 65 -6.94 0.96 1.84
N ILE A 66 -5.81 0.64 2.50
CA ILE A 66 -4.92 -0.43 2.06
C ILE A 66 -5.65 -1.78 2.06
N GLU A 67 -6.33 -2.11 3.17
CA GLU A 67 -7.08 -3.36 3.32
C GLU A 67 -8.21 -3.46 2.27
N LYS A 68 -8.98 -2.39 2.08
CA LYS A 68 -10.06 -2.31 1.08
C LYS A 68 -9.52 -2.59 -0.33
N SER A 69 -8.36 -2.02 -0.68
CA SER A 69 -7.70 -2.26 -1.96
C SER A 69 -7.24 -3.71 -2.10
N ALA A 70 -6.68 -4.31 -1.03
CA ALA A 70 -6.26 -5.71 -1.02
C ALA A 70 -7.46 -6.66 -1.16
N GLU A 71 -8.57 -6.38 -0.49
CA GLU A 71 -9.81 -7.16 -0.59
C GLU A 71 -10.35 -7.16 -2.02
N ILE A 72 -10.40 -5.99 -2.68
CA ILE A 72 -10.80 -5.88 -4.08
C ILE A 72 -9.88 -6.72 -4.97
N TYR A 73 -8.57 -6.60 -4.77
CA TYR A 73 -7.57 -7.34 -5.55
C TYR A 73 -7.75 -8.86 -5.42
N VAL A 74 -7.92 -9.38 -4.19
CA VAL A 74 -8.17 -10.81 -3.93
C VAL A 74 -9.44 -11.29 -4.63
N LYS A 75 -10.53 -10.52 -4.57
CA LYS A 75 -11.79 -10.87 -5.25
C LYS A 75 -11.63 -10.90 -6.76
N VAL A 76 -10.96 -9.90 -7.34
CA VAL A 76 -10.67 -9.85 -8.79
C VAL A 76 -9.86 -11.06 -9.24
N LEU A 77 -8.76 -11.38 -8.54
CA LEU A 77 -7.95 -12.55 -8.87
C LEU A 77 -8.74 -13.85 -8.75
N SER A 78 -9.54 -13.98 -7.68
CA SER A 78 -10.34 -15.19 -7.43
C SER A 78 -11.40 -15.42 -8.52
N MET A 79 -12.06 -14.36 -9.00
CA MET A 79 -13.06 -14.43 -10.09
C MET A 79 -12.43 -14.49 -11.48
N GLY A 80 -11.22 -13.97 -11.65
CA GLY A 80 -10.48 -13.92 -12.90
C GLY A 80 -9.63 -15.16 -13.18
N GLY A 81 -9.57 -16.13 -12.27
CA GLY A 81 -8.66 -17.27 -12.38
C GLY A 81 -7.18 -16.87 -12.32
N GLY A 82 -6.86 -15.86 -11.51
CA GLY A 82 -5.53 -15.27 -11.40
C GLY A 82 -5.21 -14.21 -12.47
N ILE A 83 -6.15 -13.91 -13.38
CA ILE A 83 -5.94 -12.98 -14.49
C ILE A 83 -6.73 -11.68 -14.25
N ILE A 84 -6.03 -10.54 -14.28
CA ILE A 84 -6.64 -9.21 -14.29
C ILE A 84 -6.87 -8.81 -15.74
N ARG A 85 -8.14 -8.70 -16.14
CA ARG A 85 -8.51 -8.40 -17.53
C ARG A 85 -8.35 -6.93 -17.92
N GLN A 86 -8.54 -6.03 -16.95
CA GLN A 86 -8.35 -4.59 -17.10
C GLN A 86 -8.07 -3.97 -15.72
N THR A 87 -7.35 -2.86 -15.69
CA THR A 87 -6.94 -2.18 -14.46
C THR A 87 -6.62 -0.70 -14.74
N ILE A 88 -6.44 0.11 -13.70
CA ILE A 88 -5.99 1.50 -13.83
C ILE A 88 -4.56 1.50 -14.40
N THR A 89 -4.30 2.23 -15.49
CA THR A 89 -2.97 2.28 -16.11
C THR A 89 -2.03 3.21 -15.36
N ASP A 90 -0.72 3.09 -15.59
CA ASP A 90 0.25 3.96 -14.91
C ASP A 90 0.14 5.42 -15.36
N ASP A 91 -0.29 5.68 -16.60
CA ASP A 91 -0.62 7.03 -17.08
C ASP A 91 -1.88 7.59 -16.41
N ASP A 92 -2.90 6.75 -16.16
CA ASP A 92 -4.07 7.15 -15.37
C ASP A 92 -3.68 7.44 -13.91
N LEU A 93 -2.76 6.66 -13.32
CA LEU A 93 -2.22 6.92 -11.97
C LEU A 93 -1.47 8.26 -11.94
N ARG A 94 -0.63 8.55 -12.94
CA ARG A 94 0.04 9.86 -13.07
C ARG A 94 -0.95 11.00 -13.27
N ALA A 95 -2.06 10.77 -13.98
CA ALA A 95 -3.12 11.76 -14.13
C ALA A 95 -3.80 12.08 -12.79
N ILE A 96 -4.15 11.06 -12.01
CA ILE A 96 -4.67 11.23 -10.65
C ILE A 96 -3.67 12.03 -9.79
N ALA A 97 -2.39 11.65 -9.83
CA ALA A 97 -1.36 12.31 -9.03
C ALA A 97 -1.23 13.81 -9.34
N ARG A 98 -1.23 14.17 -10.62
CA ARG A 98 -1.22 15.56 -11.08
C ARG A 98 -2.45 16.33 -10.59
N ASP A 99 -3.64 15.74 -10.71
CA ASP A 99 -4.89 16.43 -10.40
C ASP A 99 -5.11 16.60 -8.87
N PHE A 100 -4.54 15.69 -8.07
CA PHE A 100 -4.56 15.78 -6.59
C PHE A 100 -3.30 16.45 -5.99
N GLY A 101 -2.31 16.82 -6.81
CA GLY A 101 -1.09 17.47 -6.34
C GLY A 101 -0.17 16.58 -5.49
N VAL A 102 -0.20 15.26 -5.70
CA VAL A 102 0.68 14.30 -5.00
C VAL A 102 1.80 13.81 -5.92
N THR A 103 2.92 13.36 -5.34
CA THR A 103 4.05 12.79 -6.10
C THR A 103 4.12 11.30 -5.88
N LEU A 104 3.90 10.50 -6.93
CA LEU A 104 3.97 9.04 -6.83
C LEU A 104 5.42 8.55 -6.77
N ASN A 105 5.63 7.50 -6.00
CA ASN A 105 6.87 6.74 -6.05
C ASN A 105 6.95 5.92 -7.35
N GLU A 106 7.68 6.45 -8.34
CA GLU A 106 7.84 5.83 -9.67
C GLU A 106 8.39 4.39 -9.63
N LYS A 107 9.00 3.94 -8.51
CA LYS A 107 9.40 2.52 -8.35
C LYS A 107 8.22 1.54 -8.34
N PHE A 108 7.00 2.02 -8.14
CA PHE A 108 5.77 1.23 -8.13
C PHE A 108 4.94 1.35 -9.43
N LEU A 109 5.46 2.05 -10.44
CA LEU A 109 4.89 2.12 -11.79
C LEU A 109 5.75 1.25 -12.73
N ASN A 110 5.16 0.74 -13.81
CA ASN A 110 5.82 -0.10 -14.82
C ASN A 110 6.32 0.70 -16.03
#